data_AF-A0A6N6T2M4-F1
#
_entry.id   AF-A0A6N6T2M4-F1
#
_cell.length_a   1.000
_cell.length_b   1.000
_cell.length_c   1.000
_cell.angle_alpha   90.00
_cell.angle_beta   90.00
_cell.angle_gamma   90.00
#
_symmetry.space_group_name_H-M   'P 1'
#
loop_
_entity.id
_entity.type
_entity.pdbx_description
1 polymer ?
#
loop_
_entity_poly.entity_id
_entity_poly.type
_entity_poly.pdbx_seq_one_letter_code
_entity_poly.pdbx_strand_id
1 'polypeptide(L)'
;MTQQSDVAPPSGRKKRLSIYLDPNLSHRLADHADRRAQSRSMIAEAAIASFLSPDADERREAALAKRLDRIDRTIQRLERDIGIANEAFAIFMRTWLTSTASLPEVAQASARAKGGERYDRFLEALGRRLANGPRLRQEVPEDCR
;
A
#
# COMPACT_ATOMS: atom_id res chain seq x y z
N MET A 1 -13.33 38.37 -2.82
CA MET A 1 -12.03 38.32 -3.51
C MET A 1 -11.09 39.26 -2.78
N THR A 2 -10.30 38.73 -1.85
CA THR A 2 -9.27 39.51 -1.15
C THR A 2 -7.94 38.84 -1.48
N GLN A 3 -7.28 39.40 -2.48
CA GLN A 3 -5.97 38.97 -2.94
C GLN A 3 -4.96 39.50 -1.91
N GLN A 4 -4.57 38.65 -0.96
CA GLN A 4 -3.53 38.98 0.01
C GLN A 4 -2.20 38.82 -0.70
N SER A 5 -1.71 39.95 -1.21
CA SER A 5 -0.43 40.09 -1.89
C SER A 5 0.68 39.50 -1.04
N ASP A 6 1.30 38.45 -1.58
CA ASP A 6 2.58 37.91 -1.16
C ASP A 6 3.64 38.99 -1.42
N VAL A 7 3.88 39.83 -0.42
CA VAL A 7 4.98 40.80 -0.43
C VAL A 7 6.25 40.02 -0.11
N ALA A 8 6.95 39.59 -1.16
CA ALA A 8 8.33 39.16 -1.03
C ALA A 8 9.12 40.28 -0.31
N PRO A 9 9.80 39.99 0.80
CA PRO A 9 10.53 41.02 1.53
C PRO A 9 11.64 41.60 0.62
N PRO A 10 11.98 42.90 0.77
CA PRO A 10 13.01 43.53 -0.04
C PRO A 10 14.32 42.76 0.13
N SER A 11 15.13 42.67 -0.94
CA SER A 11 16.46 42.04 -0.95
C SER A 11 17.47 42.88 -0.15
N GLY A 12 17.24 42.96 1.17
CA GLY A 12 18.14 43.52 2.14
C GLY A 12 19.31 42.58 2.41
N ARG A 13 20.46 43.12 2.77
CA ARG A 13 21.62 42.32 3.20
C ARG A 13 21.21 41.34 4.30
N LYS A 14 21.72 40.10 4.21
CA LYS A 14 21.55 39.09 5.25
C LYS A 14 22.03 39.63 6.60
N LYS A 15 21.21 39.49 7.63
CA LYS A 15 21.57 39.88 9.01
C LYS A 15 22.46 38.80 9.62
N ARG A 16 23.56 39.20 10.27
CA ARG A 16 24.45 38.26 10.98
C ARG A 16 23.71 37.71 12.21
N LEU A 17 23.61 36.39 12.29
CA LEU A 17 23.08 35.66 13.45
C LEU A 17 24.25 34.93 14.14
N SER A 18 24.50 35.24 15.42
CA SER A 18 25.45 34.50 16.27
C SER A 18 24.66 33.73 17.32
N ILE A 19 24.70 32.40 17.25
CA ILE A 19 24.04 31.49 18.19
C ILE A 19 25.03 30.41 18.62
N TYR A 20 24.88 29.93 19.85
CA TYR A 20 25.59 28.74 20.30
C TYR A 20 24.87 27.49 19.80
N LEU A 21 25.61 26.56 19.23
CA LEU A 21 25.13 25.25 18.85
C LEU A 21 25.80 24.21 19.74
N ASP A 22 25.06 23.17 20.08
CA ASP A 22 25.65 21.97 20.65
C ASP A 22 26.79 21.46 19.74
N PRO A 23 27.94 21.02 20.30
CA PRO A 23 29.08 20.57 19.51
C PRO A 23 28.76 19.45 18.52
N ASN A 24 27.89 18.50 18.91
CA ASN A 24 27.46 17.41 18.02
C ASN A 24 26.61 17.95 16.87
N LEU A 25 25.70 18.88 17.15
CA LEU A 25 24.87 19.53 16.13
C LEU A 25 25.71 20.34 15.14
N SER A 26 26.73 21.05 15.62
CA SER A 26 27.68 21.79 14.78
C SER A 26 28.44 20.85 13.82
N HIS A 27 28.90 19.70 14.32
CA HIS A 27 29.56 18.68 13.50
C HIS A 27 28.62 18.11 12.44
N ARG A 28 27.39 17.74 12.83
CA ARG A 28 26.39 17.22 11.89
C ARG A 28 26.04 18.23 10.79
N LEU A 29 25.96 19.52 11.12
CA LEU A 29 25.75 20.59 10.15
C LEU A 29 26.93 20.71 9.18
N ALA A 30 28.17 20.64 9.70
CA ALA A 30 29.39 20.63 8.89
C ALA A 30 29.39 19.46 7.90
N ASP A 31 29.21 18.23 8.39
CA ASP A 31 29.19 17.03 7.53
C ASP A 31 28.11 17.10 6.45
N HIS A 32 26.93 17.63 6.81
CA HIS A 32 25.81 17.77 5.89
C HIS A 32 26.07 18.81 4.80
N ALA A 33 26.76 19.89 5.14
CA ALA A 33 27.18 20.94 4.22
C ALA A 33 28.28 20.44 3.28
N ASP A 34 29.28 19.73 3.83
CA ASP A 34 30.42 19.19 3.08
C ASP A 34 29.96 18.13 2.07
N ARG A 35 29.05 17.22 2.46
CA ARG A 35 28.44 16.23 1.55
C ARG A 35 27.69 16.84 0.36
N ARG A 36 27.23 18.10 0.48
CA ARG A 36 26.50 18.82 -0.58
C ARG A 36 27.32 19.91 -1.27
N ALA A 37 28.59 20.08 -0.90
CA ALA A 37 29.42 21.19 -1.36
C ALA A 37 28.75 22.58 -1.18
N GLN A 38 28.02 22.77 -0.08
CA GLN A 38 27.28 23.99 0.24
C GLN A 38 27.83 24.65 1.51
N SER A 39 27.65 25.95 1.69
CA SER A 39 28.13 26.63 2.90
C SER A 39 27.26 26.31 4.11
N ARG A 40 27.87 26.20 5.30
CA ARG A 40 27.14 25.96 6.55
C ARG A 40 26.07 27.00 6.81
N SER A 41 26.35 28.27 6.50
CA SER A 41 25.39 29.37 6.65
C SER A 41 24.20 29.23 5.70
N MET A 42 24.40 28.75 4.47
CA MET A 42 23.32 28.51 3.51
C MET A 42 22.42 27.36 3.98
N ILE A 43 23.03 26.24 4.43
CA ILE A 43 22.27 25.11 4.98
C ILE A 43 21.48 25.53 6.23
N ALA A 44 22.10 26.30 7.14
CA ALA A 44 21.46 26.76 8.36
C ALA A 44 20.29 27.71 8.07
N GLU A 45 20.47 28.67 7.15
CA GLU A 45 19.40 29.57 6.71
C GLU A 45 18.24 28.80 6.06
N ALA A 46 18.53 27.85 5.17
CA ALA A 46 17.51 27.02 4.54
C ALA A 46 16.76 26.14 5.55
N ALA A 47 17.47 25.57 6.53
CA ALA A 47 16.86 24.77 7.59
C ALA A 47 15.93 25.62 8.47
N ILE A 48 16.36 26.83 8.88
CA ILE A 48 15.55 27.75 9.68
C ILE A 48 14.34 28.23 8.88
N ALA A 49 14.52 28.61 7.60
CA ALA A 49 13.43 29.02 6.72
C ALA A 49 12.41 27.89 6.52
N SER A 50 12.88 26.65 6.34
CA SER A 50 12.01 25.48 6.23
C SER A 50 11.28 25.17 7.53
N PHE A 51 11.90 25.37 8.69
CA PHE A 51 11.29 25.11 10.00
C PHE A 51 10.21 26.15 10.32
N LEU A 52 10.40 27.40 9.92
CA LEU A 52 9.45 28.48 10.17
C LEU A 52 8.37 28.61 9.08
N SER A 53 8.37 27.73 8.07
CA SER A 53 7.39 27.77 6.99
C SER A 53 6.14 26.94 7.36
N PRO A 54 4.96 27.56 7.55
CA PRO A 54 3.71 26.84 7.82
C PRO A 54 3.37 25.83 6.70
N ASP A 55 3.73 26.16 5.46
CA ASP A 55 3.46 25.32 4.29
C ASP A 55 4.28 24.04 4.25
N ALA A 56 5.41 23.94 4.96
CA ALA A 56 6.30 22.79 4.84
C ALA A 56 5.69 21.53 5.45
N ASP A 57 5.08 21.68 6.62
CA ASP A 57 4.44 20.57 7.33
C ASP A 57 3.09 20.24 6.69
N GLU A 58 2.28 21.24 6.33
CA GLU A 58 1.01 21.03 5.63
C GLU A 58 1.20 20.30 4.28
N ARG A 59 2.24 20.65 3.51
CA ARG A 59 2.57 19.94 2.25
C ARG A 59 3.01 18.49 2.49
N ARG A 60 3.76 18.23 3.56
CA ARG A 60 4.19 16.86 3.91
C ARG A 60 2.99 16.01 4.32
N GLU A 61 2.13 16.55 5.17
CA GLU A 61 0.90 15.90 5.61
C GLU A 61 -0.04 15.63 4.44
N ALA A 62 -0.25 16.60 3.55
CA ALA A 62 -1.06 16.42 2.34
C ALA A 62 -0.49 15.33 1.41
N ALA A 63 0.84 15.27 1.25
CA ALA A 63 1.49 14.23 0.45
C ALA A 63 1.33 12.83 1.08
N LEU A 64 1.37 12.72 2.40
CA LEU A 64 1.11 11.47 3.12
C LEU A 64 -0.35 11.05 3.00
N ALA A 65 -1.30 11.96 3.22
CA ALA A 65 -2.73 11.71 3.03
C ALA A 65 -3.03 11.19 1.62
N LYS A 66 -2.49 11.85 0.59
CA LYS A 66 -2.65 11.41 -0.81
C LYS A 66 -2.07 10.02 -1.09
N ARG A 67 -0.96 9.66 -0.43
CA ARG A 67 -0.38 8.31 -0.54
C ARG A 67 -1.27 7.28 0.14
N LEU A 68 -1.82 7.58 1.31
CA LEU A 68 -2.75 6.72 2.02
C LEU A 68 -4.03 6.51 1.20
N ASP A 69 -4.62 7.56 0.64
CA ASP A 69 -5.79 7.46 -0.24
C ASP A 69 -5.53 6.56 -1.45
N ARG A 70 -4.32 6.64 -2.03
CA ARG A 70 -3.93 5.78 -3.14
C ARG A 70 -3.84 4.31 -2.72
N ILE A 71 -3.30 4.04 -1.53
CA ILE A 71 -3.20 2.69 -0.98
C ILE A 71 -4.61 2.14 -0.74
N ASP A 72 -5.48 2.92 -0.11
CA ASP A 72 -6.86 2.52 0.17
C ASP A 72 -7.63 2.13 -1.11
N ARG A 73 -7.54 2.96 -2.15
CA ARG A 73 -8.12 2.63 -3.47
C ARG A 73 -7.55 1.37 -4.10
N THR A 74 -6.26 1.10 -3.86
CA THR A 74 -5.61 -0.12 -4.36
C THR A 74 -6.12 -1.35 -3.62
N ILE A 75 -6.30 -1.23 -2.30
CA ILE A 75 -6.87 -2.29 -1.45
C ILE A 75 -8.31 -2.58 -1.87
N GLN A 76 -9.17 -1.56 -2.01
CA GLN A 76 -10.56 -1.74 -2.44
C GLN A 76 -10.68 -2.44 -3.81
N ARG A 77 -9.78 -2.12 -4.75
CA ARG A 77 -9.74 -2.80 -6.04
C ARG A 77 -9.31 -4.27 -5.87
N LEU A 78 -8.29 -4.51 -5.07
CA LEU A 78 -7.81 -5.87 -4.79
C LEU A 78 -8.89 -6.72 -4.13
N GLU A 79 -9.63 -6.18 -3.17
CA GLU A 79 -10.78 -6.85 -2.54
C GLU A 79 -11.85 -7.24 -3.56
N ARG A 80 -12.18 -6.33 -4.48
CA ARG A 80 -13.10 -6.61 -5.58
C ARG A 80 -12.58 -7.73 -6.49
N ASP A 81 -11.33 -7.64 -6.92
CA ASP A 81 -10.73 -8.60 -7.83
C ASP A 81 -10.65 -10.00 -7.18
N ILE A 82 -10.34 -10.06 -5.88
CA ILE A 82 -10.37 -11.30 -5.08
C ILE A 82 -11.81 -11.83 -4.97
N GLY A 83 -12.80 -10.96 -4.75
CA GLY A 83 -14.21 -11.35 -4.75
C GLY A 83 -14.63 -12.03 -6.05
N ILE A 84 -14.31 -11.40 -7.18
CA ILE A 84 -14.56 -11.93 -8.53
C ILE A 84 -13.85 -13.28 -8.74
N ALA A 85 -12.57 -13.37 -8.35
CA ALA A 85 -11.81 -14.60 -8.46
C ALA A 85 -12.42 -15.75 -7.63
N ASN A 86 -12.88 -15.46 -6.41
CA ASN A 86 -13.56 -16.42 -5.55
C ASN A 86 -14.89 -16.89 -6.15
N GLU A 87 -15.70 -15.99 -6.70
CA GLU A 87 -16.94 -16.32 -7.39
C GLU A 87 -16.68 -17.21 -8.62
N ALA A 88 -15.70 -16.83 -9.45
CA ALA A 88 -15.30 -17.60 -10.62
C ALA A 88 -14.78 -18.99 -10.23
N PHE A 89 -13.99 -19.09 -9.15
CA PHE A 89 -13.49 -20.35 -8.62
C PHE A 89 -14.62 -21.25 -8.12
N ALA A 90 -15.61 -20.69 -7.41
CA ALA A 90 -16.77 -21.45 -6.96
C ALA A 90 -17.60 -22.00 -8.14
N ILE A 91 -17.82 -21.18 -9.17
CA ILE A 91 -18.51 -21.59 -10.41
C ILE A 91 -17.71 -22.69 -11.13
N PHE A 92 -16.40 -22.52 -11.25
CA PHE A 92 -15.50 -23.52 -11.86
C PHE A 92 -15.57 -24.85 -11.11
N MET A 93 -15.40 -24.85 -9.79
CA MET A 93 -15.45 -26.05 -8.96
C MET A 93 -16.80 -26.76 -9.05
N ARG A 94 -17.91 -26.02 -9.00
CA ARG A 94 -19.26 -26.58 -9.18
C ARG A 94 -19.42 -27.21 -10.56
N THR A 95 -19.00 -26.52 -11.61
CA THR A 95 -19.09 -27.00 -12.99
C THR A 95 -18.25 -28.26 -13.16
N TRP A 96 -17.00 -28.26 -12.68
CA TRP A 96 -16.09 -29.38 -12.78
C TRP A 96 -16.58 -30.62 -12.01
N LEU A 97 -17.07 -30.45 -10.78
CA LEU A 97 -17.60 -31.57 -9.98
C LEU A 97 -18.90 -32.17 -10.53
N THR A 98 -19.66 -31.39 -11.31
CA THR A 98 -20.92 -31.81 -11.95
C THR A 98 -20.75 -32.31 -13.39
N SER A 99 -19.70 -31.89 -14.11
CA SER A 99 -19.51 -32.20 -15.54
C SER A 99 -18.46 -33.27 -15.85
N THR A 100 -17.68 -33.72 -14.87
CA THR A 100 -16.51 -34.60 -15.08
C THR A 100 -16.81 -36.01 -15.60
N ALA A 101 -18.08 -36.39 -15.80
CA ALA A 101 -18.43 -37.59 -16.55
C ALA A 101 -19.55 -37.27 -17.56
N SER A 102 -19.22 -37.18 -18.84
CA SER A 102 -20.21 -37.27 -19.93
C SER A 102 -20.85 -38.65 -19.87
N LEU A 103 -21.90 -38.79 -19.06
CA LEU A 103 -22.77 -39.94 -19.02
C LEU A 103 -23.88 -39.77 -20.08
N PRO A 104 -24.41 -40.86 -20.66
CA PRO A 104 -25.53 -40.82 -21.60
C PRO A 104 -26.71 -40.03 -21.02
N GLU A 105 -27.50 -39.37 -21.87
CA GLU A 105 -28.57 -38.42 -21.51
C GLU A 105 -29.51 -38.91 -20.39
N VAL A 106 -29.78 -40.22 -20.35
CA VAL A 106 -30.62 -40.91 -19.35
C VAL A 106 -30.05 -40.84 -17.92
N ALA A 107 -28.75 -40.61 -17.74
CA ALA A 107 -28.07 -40.59 -16.44
C ALA A 107 -27.68 -39.18 -15.96
N GLN A 108 -27.97 -38.12 -16.74
CA GLN A 108 -27.57 -36.75 -16.40
C GLN A 108 -28.18 -36.23 -15.09
N ALA A 109 -29.44 -36.59 -14.79
CA ALA A 109 -30.10 -36.15 -13.55
C ALA A 109 -29.41 -36.74 -12.30
N SER A 110 -29.03 -38.02 -12.33
CA SER A 110 -28.28 -38.68 -11.25
C SER A 110 -26.86 -38.12 -11.13
N ALA A 111 -26.21 -37.80 -12.25
CA ALA A 111 -24.88 -37.18 -12.27
C ALA A 111 -24.89 -35.76 -11.67
N ARG A 112 -25.91 -34.94 -12.00
CA ARG A 112 -26.10 -33.60 -11.41
C ARG A 112 -26.35 -33.67 -9.91
N ALA A 113 -27.18 -34.60 -9.44
CA ALA A 113 -27.43 -34.81 -8.01
C ALA A 113 -26.15 -35.20 -7.25
N LYS A 114 -25.38 -36.17 -7.77
CA LYS A 114 -24.08 -36.57 -7.19
C LYS A 114 -23.05 -35.44 -7.24
N GLY A 115 -23.08 -34.59 -8.27
CA GLY A 115 -22.21 -33.42 -8.37
C GLY A 115 -22.50 -32.36 -7.30
N GLY A 116 -23.78 -32.16 -6.95
CA GLY A 116 -24.19 -31.33 -5.81
C GLY A 116 -23.62 -31.85 -4.49
N GLU A 117 -23.80 -33.14 -4.20
CA GLU A 117 -23.28 -33.77 -2.99
C GLU A 117 -21.74 -33.66 -2.87
N ARG A 118 -21.01 -33.82 -3.98
CA ARG A 118 -19.55 -33.62 -4.01
C ARG A 118 -19.16 -32.17 -3.72
N TYR A 119 -19.91 -31.19 -4.21
CA TYR A 119 -19.66 -29.78 -3.96
C TYR A 119 -19.85 -29.44 -2.48
N ASP A 120 -20.92 -29.93 -1.85
CA ASP A 120 -21.18 -29.68 -0.42
C ASP A 120 -20.08 -30.32 0.45
N ARG A 121 -19.65 -31.55 0.12
CA ARG A 121 -18.52 -32.20 0.80
C ARG A 121 -17.20 -31.46 0.61
N PHE A 122 -16.98 -30.84 -0.56
CA PHE A 122 -15.84 -29.98 -0.80
C PHE A 122 -15.89 -28.73 0.08
N LEU A 123 -17.05 -28.05 0.17
CA LEU A 123 -17.21 -26.87 1.03
C LEU A 123 -16.94 -27.20 2.50
N GLU A 124 -17.42 -28.33 3.01
CA GLU A 124 -17.10 -28.77 4.37
C GLU A 124 -15.61 -29.02 4.58
N ALA A 125 -14.95 -29.71 3.62
CA ALA A 125 -13.52 -29.98 3.71
C ALA A 125 -12.70 -28.69 3.67
N LEU A 126 -13.09 -27.74 2.81
CA LEU A 126 -12.49 -26.41 2.72
C LEU A 126 -12.68 -25.64 4.03
N GLY A 127 -13.89 -25.62 4.59
CA GLY A 127 -14.19 -24.96 5.86
C GLY A 127 -13.34 -25.52 7.01
N ARG A 128 -13.24 -26.85 7.13
CA ARG A 128 -12.38 -27.52 8.14
C ARG A 128 -10.91 -27.11 7.98
N ARG A 129 -10.43 -27.04 6.73
CA ARG A 129 -9.05 -26.65 6.43
C ARG A 129 -8.77 -25.17 6.73
N LEU A 130 -9.71 -24.27 6.45
CA LEU A 130 -9.54 -22.84 6.77
C LEU A 130 -9.54 -22.57 8.27
N ALA A 131 -10.34 -23.32 9.05
CA ALA A 131 -10.39 -23.17 10.50
C ALA A 131 -9.12 -23.68 11.19
N ASN A 132 -8.64 -24.87 10.82
CA ASN A 132 -7.62 -25.59 11.61
C ASN A 132 -6.50 -26.22 10.77
N GLY A 133 -6.51 -26.07 9.45
CA GLY A 133 -5.55 -26.70 8.55
C GLY A 133 -4.36 -25.81 8.17
N PRO A 134 -3.28 -26.39 7.63
CA PRO A 134 -2.15 -25.66 7.09
C PRO A 134 -2.59 -24.73 5.95
N ARG A 135 -1.99 -23.53 5.90
CA ARG A 135 -2.27 -22.56 4.85
C ARG A 135 -1.72 -23.09 3.54
N LEU A 136 -2.47 -22.93 2.45
CA LEU A 136 -2.07 -23.42 1.12
C LEU A 136 -0.63 -23.01 0.72
N ARG A 137 -0.22 -21.79 1.06
CA ARG A 137 1.15 -21.28 0.83
C ARG A 137 2.28 -22.12 1.47
N GLN A 138 1.97 -22.90 2.50
CA GLN A 138 2.93 -23.76 3.19
C GLN A 138 3.11 -25.11 2.47
N GLU A 139 2.20 -25.44 1.56
CA GLU A 139 2.22 -26.66 0.76
C GLU A 139 2.70 -26.42 -0.68
N VAL A 140 2.74 -25.17 -1.12
CA VAL A 140 3.30 -24.78 -2.43
C VAL A 140 4.77 -24.38 -2.22
N PRO A 141 5.74 -25.19 -2.67
CA PRO A 141 7.16 -24.82 -2.54
C PRO A 141 7.46 -23.52 -3.28
N GLU A 142 8.23 -22.62 -2.67
CA GLU A 142 8.55 -21.30 -3.27
C GLU A 142 9.50 -21.39 -4.49
N ASP A 143 9.96 -22.59 -4.84
CA ASP A 143 10.98 -22.84 -5.88
C ASP A 143 10.42 -22.94 -7.32
N CYS A 144 9.41 -22.13 -7.64
CA CYS A 144 8.95 -21.90 -9.02
C CYS A 144 8.95 -20.40 -9.32
N ARG A 145 10.14 -19.78 -9.37
CA ARG A 145 10.36 -18.47 -10.00
C ARG A 145 11.11 -18.63 -11.30
#